data_AF-A0A0F9TT16-F1
#
_entry.id   AF-A0A0F9TT16-F1
#
_cell.length_a   1.000
_cell.length_b   1.000
_cell.length_c   1.000
_cell.angle_alpha   90.00
_cell.angle_beta   90.00
_cell.angle_gamma   90.00
#
_symmetry.space_group_name_H-M   'P 1'
#
loop_
_entity.id
_entity.type
_entity.pdbx_description
1 polymer ?
#
loop_
_entity_poly.entity_id
_entity_poly.type
_entity_poly.pdbx_seq_one_letter_code
_entity_poly.pdbx_strand_id
1 'polypeptide(L)'
;MAEDKQSDSKVYTDDRMELWDVYDRQITQEFANYNTLGGTAEKACANCQWYIAPSGCVVVQSSPEPIVPNGLSNQWKERVRPTSMIPIPVVVVDMPEGQSDISDKPSEGGPLPSNVEPKPKPVEETTITITVPRSLKATLLSKLATVLATVRGTTPATTGSDLTIEPGQSFVTFKDMNDQWRWFAWTSNKFRDRDNPPEIFEDSAHKDYVEYLDEGGKFPELWLWHQPGTRWGQADWVDYSDGLLMHSGTIDPGFEDAAKAISDQKDWGVSHGYHYLHSDEKNGIIGWYRDFELSPLPMRAAANVWTGIAMLKKELGEMGFNKDKRETLVGMIGEDIVAKFEGNSKDLVAELDRLGVEYKGLDLFDGKEDGADTPTGAIDYKQLGEEAAKALAALPAFTALTEGVDSIKEEVTGVKARLDLLEKTDDEKIAAKMAPQVKVGSTNGGYKASSSGDNIVDKDGDAAKEGPAYDFFNEVVEQVAGPATGT
;
A
#
# COMPACT_ATOMS: atom_id res chain seq x y z
N MET A 1 31.28 -18.90 53.50
CA MET A 1 32.23 -18.18 52.62
C MET A 1 32.26 -18.90 51.30
N ALA A 2 31.35 -18.56 50.40
CA ALA A 2 31.40 -18.96 49.00
C ALA A 2 31.12 -17.67 48.23
N GLU A 3 32.16 -17.12 47.62
CA GLU A 3 32.09 -15.93 46.77
C GLU A 3 31.54 -16.35 45.42
N ASP A 4 30.38 -15.80 45.09
CA ASP A 4 29.71 -15.95 43.81
C ASP A 4 30.44 -15.06 42.79
N LYS A 5 31.13 -15.67 41.83
CA LYS A 5 31.78 -14.97 40.72
C LYS A 5 30.75 -14.76 39.62
N GLN A 6 30.08 -13.62 39.67
CA GLN A 6 29.25 -13.11 38.59
C GLN A 6 30.14 -12.84 37.37
N SER A 7 29.99 -13.64 36.32
CA SER A 7 30.68 -13.47 35.06
C SER A 7 30.00 -12.34 34.27
N ASP A 8 30.71 -11.24 34.09
CA ASP A 8 30.33 -10.16 33.17
C ASP A 8 30.37 -10.66 31.72
N SER A 9 29.27 -11.25 31.25
CA SER A 9 29.01 -11.35 29.82
C SER A 9 28.55 -9.98 29.34
N LYS A 10 29.49 -9.18 28.81
CA LYS A 10 29.15 -8.01 28.01
C LYS A 10 28.37 -8.47 26.80
N VAL A 11 27.06 -8.30 26.88
CA VAL A 11 26.14 -8.45 25.77
C VAL A 11 26.44 -7.31 24.79
N TYR A 12 27.04 -7.63 23.65
CA TYR A 12 27.14 -6.73 22.51
C TYR A 12 25.74 -6.66 21.87
N THR A 13 24.97 -5.65 22.27
CA THR A 13 23.67 -5.33 21.67
C THR A 13 23.67 -3.86 21.27
N ASP A 14 24.34 -3.53 20.18
CA ASP A 14 23.91 -2.49 19.25
C ASP A 14 24.72 -2.64 17.96
N ASP A 15 24.18 -3.34 16.95
CA ASP A 15 24.76 -3.44 15.60
C ASP A 15 24.33 -2.23 14.74
N ARG A 16 24.03 -1.08 15.36
CA ARG A 16 23.94 0.19 14.65
C ARG A 16 25.36 0.67 14.40
N MET A 17 25.68 0.89 13.13
CA MET A 17 26.92 1.54 12.75
C MET A 17 26.86 2.97 13.30
N GLU A 18 27.34 3.18 14.53
CA GLU A 18 27.30 4.48 15.19
C GLU A 18 28.05 5.49 14.31
N LEU A 19 27.74 6.78 14.42
CA LEU A 19 28.46 7.83 13.68
C LEU A 19 29.99 7.66 13.82
N TRP A 20 30.44 7.13 14.96
CA TRP A 20 31.82 6.73 15.27
C TRP A 20 32.39 5.64 14.35
N ASP A 21 31.61 4.66 13.90
CA ASP A 21 32.08 3.60 13.00
C ASP A 21 32.44 4.13 11.60
N VAL A 22 31.81 5.24 11.17
CA VAL A 22 32.21 5.94 9.95
C VAL A 22 33.57 6.62 10.16
N TYR A 23 33.80 7.23 11.33
CA TYR A 23 35.08 7.86 11.68
C TYR A 23 36.21 6.84 11.91
N ASP A 24 35.89 5.65 12.43
CA ASP A 24 36.85 4.57 12.66
C ASP A 24 37.29 3.90 11.34
N ARG A 25 36.49 4.02 10.28
CA ARG A 25 36.85 3.55 8.93
C ARG A 25 37.63 4.57 8.11
N GLN A 26 37.71 5.82 8.56
CA GLN A 26 38.56 6.82 7.91
C GLN A 26 40.04 6.53 8.22
N ILE A 27 40.89 6.71 7.22
CA ILE A 27 42.33 6.59 7.42
C ILE A 27 42.90 7.88 7.99
N THR A 28 43.97 7.78 8.77
CA THR A 28 44.62 8.94 9.38
C THR A 28 45.23 9.85 8.30
N GLN A 29 45.38 11.14 8.62
CA GLN A 29 46.02 12.11 7.71
C GLN A 29 47.44 11.72 7.33
N GLU A 30 48.20 11.19 8.29
CA GLU A 30 49.56 10.70 8.06
C GLU A 30 49.58 9.57 7.02
N PHE A 31 48.71 8.57 7.18
CA PHE A 31 48.61 7.45 6.25
C PHE A 31 48.15 7.91 4.85
N ALA A 32 47.22 8.88 4.81
CA ALA A 32 46.72 9.48 3.59
C ALA A 32 47.72 10.46 2.94
N ASN A 33 48.91 10.67 3.53
CA ASN A 33 49.87 11.70 3.15
C ASN A 33 49.20 13.05 2.90
N TYR A 34 48.29 13.44 3.80
CA TYR A 34 47.50 14.65 3.67
C TYR A 34 48.37 15.88 3.98
N ASN A 35 48.30 16.88 3.10
CA ASN A 35 49.02 18.14 3.22
C ASN A 35 48.03 19.29 2.99
N THR A 36 47.84 20.14 3.99
CA THR A 36 46.92 21.29 3.97
C THR A 36 47.26 22.34 2.91
N LEU A 37 48.50 22.39 2.43
CA LEU A 37 48.98 23.28 1.37
C LEU A 37 49.41 22.52 0.11
N GLY A 38 49.10 21.23 0.02
CA GLY A 38 49.53 20.36 -1.09
C GLY A 38 48.69 20.49 -2.36
N GLY A 39 47.56 21.19 -2.30
CA GLY A 39 46.64 21.34 -3.43
C GLY A 39 47.22 22.18 -4.58
N THR A 40 46.83 21.81 -5.78
CA THR A 40 47.07 22.52 -7.05
C THR A 40 45.72 22.88 -7.69
N ALA A 41 45.73 23.61 -8.79
CA ALA A 41 44.49 23.92 -9.52
C ALA A 41 43.81 22.64 -10.06
N GLU A 42 44.61 21.63 -10.39
CA GLU A 42 44.17 20.36 -10.96
C GLU A 42 43.79 19.35 -9.87
N LYS A 43 44.47 19.35 -8.72
CA LYS A 43 44.24 18.40 -7.63
C LYS A 43 44.24 19.09 -6.27
N ALA A 44 43.07 19.19 -5.65
CA ALA A 44 42.88 19.66 -4.29
C ALA A 44 41.65 18.99 -3.66
N CYS A 45 41.48 19.09 -2.35
CA CYS A 45 40.25 18.64 -1.68
C CYS A 45 39.01 19.30 -2.30
N ALA A 46 39.05 20.59 -2.63
CA ALA A 46 37.95 21.33 -3.25
C ALA A 46 37.39 20.70 -4.54
N ASN A 47 38.22 19.97 -5.30
CA ASN A 47 37.82 19.30 -6.54
C ASN A 47 37.88 17.76 -6.43
N CYS A 48 37.99 17.23 -5.21
CA CYS A 48 37.97 15.80 -4.91
C CYS A 48 36.52 15.30 -4.76
N GLN A 49 36.23 14.08 -5.20
CA GLN A 49 34.93 13.42 -5.01
C GLN A 49 34.60 13.19 -3.52
N TRP A 50 35.62 13.06 -2.66
CA TRP A 50 35.45 12.69 -1.25
C TRP A 50 35.35 13.86 -0.29
N TYR A 51 35.53 15.08 -0.77
CA TYR A 51 35.56 16.26 0.09
C TYR A 51 34.16 16.71 0.48
N ILE A 52 33.97 16.94 1.78
CA ILE A 52 32.73 17.44 2.38
C ILE A 52 33.03 18.86 2.87
N ALA A 53 32.49 19.87 2.19
CA ALA A 53 32.63 21.25 2.65
C ALA A 53 31.96 21.43 4.03
N PRO A 54 32.51 22.27 4.92
CA PRO A 54 33.67 23.14 4.72
C PRO A 54 35.01 22.53 5.17
N SER A 55 35.01 21.43 5.93
CA SER A 55 36.23 20.94 6.61
C SER A 55 36.33 19.41 6.78
N GLY A 56 35.62 18.63 5.96
CA GLY A 56 35.50 17.18 6.08
C GLY A 56 35.98 16.39 4.86
N CYS A 57 36.20 15.09 5.06
CA CYS A 57 36.44 14.12 3.99
C CYS A 57 35.79 12.79 4.34
N VAL A 58 35.21 12.08 3.37
CA VAL A 58 34.63 10.76 3.58
C VAL A 58 35.71 9.72 3.94
N VAL A 59 36.92 9.86 3.38
CA VAL A 59 37.97 8.83 3.43
C VAL A 59 39.06 9.13 4.47
N VAL A 60 39.36 10.41 4.72
CA VAL A 60 40.48 10.86 5.56
C VAL A 60 39.95 11.57 6.79
N GLN A 61 40.46 11.23 7.97
CA GLN A 61 40.07 11.86 9.23
C GLN A 61 40.36 13.36 9.24
N SER A 62 39.46 14.16 9.81
CA SER A 62 39.65 15.61 10.03
C SER A 62 40.48 15.93 11.29
N SER A 63 41.41 15.04 11.67
CA SER A 63 42.29 15.17 12.83
C SER A 63 43.71 14.72 12.45
N PRO A 64 44.78 15.40 12.91
CA PRO A 64 44.77 16.50 13.89
C PRO A 64 44.36 17.86 13.30
N GLU A 65 44.39 18.05 11.99
CA GLU A 65 44.03 19.31 11.33
C GLU A 65 42.71 19.17 10.56
N PRO A 66 41.90 20.22 10.36
CA PRO A 66 40.72 20.14 9.50
C PRO A 66 41.11 19.88 8.02
N ILE A 67 40.23 19.21 7.26
CA ILE A 67 40.42 19.03 5.82
C ILE A 67 40.11 20.35 5.10
N VAL A 68 41.11 21.08 4.65
CA VAL A 68 40.93 22.40 4.01
C VAL A 68 40.77 22.26 2.49
N PRO A 69 40.03 23.17 1.81
CA PRO A 69 39.79 23.08 0.37
C PRO A 69 41.07 22.99 -0.48
N ASN A 70 42.14 23.65 -0.05
CA ASN A 70 43.47 23.66 -0.68
C ASN A 70 44.38 22.49 -0.25
N GLY A 71 43.87 21.58 0.58
CA GLY A 71 44.59 20.38 0.98
C GLY A 71 44.69 19.36 -0.15
N LEU A 72 45.58 18.38 -0.01
CA LEU A 72 45.68 17.24 -0.91
C LEU A 72 46.09 15.99 -0.15
N SER A 73 45.51 14.84 -0.48
CA SER A 73 45.87 13.52 0.03
C SER A 73 46.18 12.57 -1.13
N ASN A 74 46.95 11.51 -0.88
CA ASN A 74 47.16 10.41 -1.83
C ASN A 74 45.87 9.63 -2.18
N GLN A 75 44.77 9.83 -1.44
CA GLN A 75 43.43 9.29 -1.74
C GLN A 75 42.59 10.20 -2.63
N TRP A 76 43.16 11.28 -3.17
CA TRP A 76 42.44 12.18 -4.05
C TRP A 76 41.85 11.44 -5.25
N LYS A 77 40.57 11.71 -5.52
CA LYS A 77 39.86 11.20 -6.68
C LYS A 77 39.15 12.36 -7.35
N GLU A 78 39.33 12.49 -8.66
CA GLU A 78 38.70 13.56 -9.44
C GLU A 78 37.17 13.53 -9.24
N ARG A 79 36.61 14.68 -8.85
CA ARG A 79 35.15 14.82 -8.79
C ARG A 79 34.61 14.68 -10.21
N VAL A 80 33.82 13.63 -10.43
CA VAL A 80 33.09 13.43 -11.70
C VAL A 80 32.19 14.65 -11.87
N ARG A 81 32.60 15.57 -12.74
CA ARG A 81 31.70 16.62 -13.20
C ARG A 81 30.68 15.92 -14.08
N PRO A 82 29.37 16.12 -13.87
CA PRO A 82 28.41 15.68 -14.87
C PRO A 82 28.85 16.29 -16.20
N THR A 83 29.30 15.44 -17.12
CA THR A 83 29.59 15.87 -18.50
C THR A 83 28.33 16.55 -18.99
N SER A 84 28.45 17.80 -19.44
CA SER A 84 27.35 18.71 -19.77
C SER A 84 26.06 17.95 -20.06
N MET A 85 25.04 18.13 -19.22
CA MET A 85 23.71 17.57 -19.47
C MET A 85 23.40 17.85 -20.94
N ILE A 86 23.20 16.78 -21.72
CA ILE A 86 22.78 16.92 -23.11
C ILE A 86 21.50 17.76 -23.03
N PRO A 87 21.45 18.97 -23.59
CA PRO A 87 20.27 19.81 -23.47
C PRO A 87 19.10 19.02 -24.00
N ILE A 88 18.08 18.84 -23.16
CA ILE A 88 16.84 18.19 -23.55
C ILE A 88 16.33 18.94 -24.79
N PRO A 89 16.10 18.27 -25.93
CA PRO A 89 15.65 18.94 -27.14
C PRO A 89 14.26 19.53 -26.86
N VAL A 90 14.21 20.84 -26.66
CA VAL A 90 12.94 21.58 -26.57
C VAL A 90 12.36 21.63 -27.98
N VAL A 91 11.32 20.85 -28.23
CA VAL A 91 10.50 21.00 -29.43
C VAL A 91 9.60 22.21 -29.19
N VAL A 92 9.95 23.34 -29.80
CA VAL A 92 9.04 24.50 -29.88
C VAL A 92 7.90 24.10 -30.80
N VAL A 93 6.74 23.84 -30.21
CA VAL A 93 5.50 23.66 -30.98
C VAL A 93 4.98 25.06 -31.28
N ASP A 94 5.20 25.53 -32.50
CA ASP A 94 4.56 26.75 -33.00
C ASP A 94 3.04 26.53 -32.97
N MET A 95 2.35 27.23 -32.07
CA MET A 95 0.89 27.27 -32.07
C MET A 95 0.43 27.97 -33.36
N PRO A 96 -0.50 27.40 -34.14
CA PRO A 96 -1.00 28.06 -35.32
C PRO A 96 -1.70 29.36 -34.93
N GLU A 97 -1.17 30.48 -35.44
CA GLU A 97 -1.81 31.79 -35.35
C GLU A 97 -3.15 31.75 -36.09
N GLY A 98 -4.24 31.92 -35.36
CA GLY A 98 -5.56 32.14 -35.96
C GLY A 98 -6.70 31.35 -35.32
N GLN A 99 -7.01 31.64 -34.06
CA GLN A 99 -8.33 31.32 -33.52
C GLN A 99 -8.77 32.37 -32.48
N SER A 100 -8.92 33.60 -32.95
CA SER A 100 -9.81 34.59 -32.33
C SER A 100 -11.15 34.55 -33.06
N ASP A 101 -12.23 34.71 -32.31
CA ASP A 101 -13.62 34.96 -32.75
C ASP A 101 -14.53 33.72 -32.80
N ILE A 102 -14.95 33.27 -31.61
CA ILE A 102 -16.28 32.69 -31.43
C ILE A 102 -17.21 33.84 -31.03
N SER A 103 -17.86 34.44 -32.03
CA SER A 103 -18.94 35.41 -31.84
C SER A 103 -20.29 34.74 -32.11
N ASP A 104 -21.21 34.92 -31.17
CA ASP A 104 -22.63 34.58 -31.20
C ASP A 104 -23.34 34.89 -32.52
N LYS A 105 -24.09 33.90 -33.05
CA LYS A 105 -25.29 34.18 -33.87
C LYS A 105 -26.42 33.18 -33.58
N PRO A 106 -27.68 33.67 -33.49
CA PRO A 106 -28.87 32.85 -33.23
C PRO A 106 -29.39 32.17 -34.52
N SER A 107 -29.91 30.95 -34.37
CA SER A 107 -30.49 30.16 -35.46
C SER A 107 -31.92 30.62 -35.79
N GLU A 108 -32.11 31.14 -37.01
CA GLU A 108 -33.44 31.32 -37.61
C GLU A 108 -33.96 30.00 -38.19
N GLY A 109 -35.22 29.70 -37.89
CA GLY A 109 -35.96 28.55 -38.39
C GLY A 109 -36.37 28.68 -39.85
N GLY A 110 -36.28 27.57 -40.58
CA GLY A 110 -36.81 27.39 -41.94
C GLY A 110 -37.72 26.15 -42.02
N PRO A 111 -38.72 26.15 -42.92
CA PRO A 111 -39.90 25.29 -42.82
C PRO A 111 -39.74 23.87 -43.39
N LEU A 112 -40.51 22.95 -42.80
CA LEU A 112 -40.73 21.56 -43.20
C LEU A 112 -41.23 21.42 -44.65
N PRO A 113 -40.74 20.42 -45.41
CA PRO A 113 -41.49 19.83 -46.50
C PRO A 113 -42.15 18.50 -46.09
N SER A 114 -43.45 18.52 -46.38
CA SER A 114 -44.45 17.45 -46.57
C SER A 114 -44.03 15.99 -46.72
N ASN A 115 -44.81 15.15 -46.03
CA ASN A 115 -45.11 13.73 -46.21
C ASN A 115 -44.83 13.13 -47.60
N VAL A 116 -44.00 12.08 -47.59
CA VAL A 116 -44.00 11.01 -48.61
C VAL A 116 -44.00 9.67 -47.86
N GLU A 117 -45.08 8.90 -48.00
CA GLU A 117 -45.18 7.51 -47.54
C GLU A 117 -44.19 6.61 -48.32
N PRO A 118 -43.32 5.82 -47.65
CA PRO A 118 -42.54 4.80 -48.30
C PRO A 118 -43.24 3.43 -48.22
N LYS A 119 -43.36 2.77 -49.39
CA LYS A 119 -43.70 1.34 -49.52
C LYS A 119 -42.65 0.46 -48.82
N PRO A 120 -43.05 -0.66 -48.18
CA PRO A 120 -42.11 -1.55 -47.50
C PRO A 120 -41.23 -2.31 -48.51
N LYS A 121 -39.91 -2.19 -48.34
CA LYS A 121 -38.89 -3.06 -48.94
C LYS A 121 -38.53 -4.21 -47.98
N PRO A 122 -37.98 -5.33 -48.48
CA PRO A 122 -37.77 -6.54 -47.70
C PRO A 122 -36.65 -6.36 -46.67
N VAL A 123 -36.79 -7.02 -45.53
CA VAL A 123 -35.87 -7.01 -44.39
C VAL A 123 -34.53 -7.64 -44.80
N GLU A 124 -33.48 -6.84 -44.85
CA GLU A 124 -32.08 -7.32 -44.82
C GLU A 124 -31.61 -7.41 -43.36
N GLU A 125 -30.89 -8.48 -43.01
CA GLU A 125 -30.32 -8.71 -41.69
C GLU A 125 -29.30 -7.62 -41.33
N THR A 126 -29.72 -6.66 -40.51
CA THR A 126 -28.82 -5.67 -39.91
C THR A 126 -27.97 -6.35 -38.85
N THR A 127 -26.70 -6.60 -39.15
CA THR A 127 -25.72 -6.98 -38.14
C THR A 127 -25.38 -5.74 -37.30
N ILE A 128 -25.94 -5.64 -36.10
CA ILE A 128 -25.64 -4.55 -35.16
C ILE A 128 -24.27 -4.85 -34.53
N THR A 129 -23.24 -4.08 -34.92
CA THR A 129 -21.92 -4.14 -34.29
C THR A 129 -21.93 -3.20 -33.09
N ILE A 130 -22.05 -3.75 -31.89
CA ILE A 130 -21.95 -2.96 -30.65
C ILE A 130 -20.48 -2.82 -30.29
N THR A 131 -19.94 -1.61 -30.46
CA THR A 131 -18.60 -1.28 -29.99
C THR A 131 -18.64 -1.02 -28.48
N VAL A 132 -18.24 -2.01 -27.69
CA VAL A 132 -18.11 -1.86 -26.24
C VAL A 132 -16.83 -1.07 -25.93
N PRO A 133 -16.89 -0.01 -25.10
CA PRO A 133 -15.70 0.73 -24.68
C PRO A 133 -14.65 -0.20 -24.05
N ARG A 134 -13.36 0.05 -24.34
CA ARG A 134 -12.24 -0.77 -23.84
C ARG A 134 -12.25 -0.93 -22.31
N SER A 135 -12.62 0.12 -21.59
CA SER A 135 -12.75 0.12 -20.13
C SER A 135 -13.82 -0.85 -19.65
N LEU A 136 -15.02 -0.83 -20.27
CA LEU A 136 -16.11 -1.73 -19.92
C LEU A 136 -15.75 -3.20 -20.20
N LYS A 137 -15.01 -3.46 -21.28
CA LYS A 137 -14.52 -4.81 -21.62
C LYS A 137 -13.53 -5.35 -20.59
N ALA A 138 -12.62 -4.51 -20.10
CA ALA A 138 -11.66 -4.90 -19.04
C ALA A 138 -12.38 -5.24 -17.73
N THR A 139 -13.34 -4.40 -17.31
CA THR A 139 -14.16 -4.64 -16.11
C THR A 139 -15.01 -5.91 -16.23
N LEU A 140 -15.60 -6.18 -17.40
CA LEU A 140 -16.40 -7.39 -17.60
C LEU A 140 -15.55 -8.66 -17.58
N LEU A 141 -14.35 -8.61 -18.16
CA LEU A 141 -13.43 -9.74 -18.18
C LEU A 141 -12.86 -10.06 -16.79
N SER A 142 -12.56 -9.04 -15.96
CA SER A 142 -12.10 -9.30 -14.59
C SER A 142 -13.21 -9.94 -13.76
N LYS A 143 -14.45 -9.43 -13.84
CA LYS A 143 -15.61 -10.03 -13.14
C LYS A 143 -15.88 -11.47 -13.60
N LEU A 144 -15.74 -11.76 -14.89
CA LEU A 144 -15.91 -13.12 -15.41
C LEU A 144 -14.82 -14.09 -14.90
N ALA A 145 -13.57 -13.61 -14.78
CA ALA A 145 -12.46 -14.37 -14.24
C ALA A 145 -12.67 -14.68 -12.74
N THR A 146 -13.15 -13.71 -11.96
CA THR A 146 -13.51 -13.92 -10.54
C THR A 146 -14.59 -14.99 -10.38
N VAL A 147 -15.67 -14.91 -11.18
CA VAL A 147 -16.74 -15.92 -11.16
C VAL A 147 -16.22 -17.31 -11.54
N LEU A 148 -15.35 -17.41 -12.55
CA LEU A 148 -14.74 -18.68 -12.95
C LEU A 148 -13.82 -19.28 -11.88
N ALA A 149 -13.09 -18.46 -11.13
CA ALA A 149 -12.27 -18.90 -10.01
C ALA A 149 -13.14 -19.42 -8.85
N THR A 150 -14.22 -18.71 -8.51
CA THR A 150 -15.20 -19.15 -7.50
C THR A 150 -15.85 -20.49 -7.86
N VAL A 151 -16.23 -20.69 -9.12
CA VAL A 151 -16.83 -21.95 -9.60
C VAL A 151 -15.83 -23.12 -9.56
N ARG A 152 -14.52 -22.86 -9.64
CA ARG A 152 -13.48 -23.90 -9.63
C ARG A 152 -13.00 -24.31 -8.24
N GLY A 153 -13.49 -23.69 -7.17
CA GLY A 153 -13.10 -24.04 -5.79
C GLY A 153 -11.63 -23.74 -5.46
N THR A 154 -10.89 -23.11 -6.36
CA THR A 154 -9.60 -22.51 -6.06
C THR A 154 -9.87 -21.16 -5.44
N THR A 155 -9.65 -20.99 -4.14
CA THR A 155 -9.58 -19.65 -3.54
C THR A 155 -8.42 -18.94 -4.24
N PRO A 156 -8.66 -17.95 -5.11
CA PRO A 156 -7.55 -17.19 -5.65
C PRO A 156 -6.84 -16.53 -4.48
N ALA A 157 -5.50 -16.48 -4.53
CA ALA A 157 -4.77 -15.54 -3.68
C ALA A 157 -5.41 -14.17 -3.89
N THR A 158 -5.61 -13.43 -2.81
CA THR A 158 -6.25 -12.10 -2.76
C THR A 158 -5.71 -11.24 -3.90
N THR A 159 -6.42 -11.23 -5.04
CA THR A 159 -6.12 -10.30 -6.13
C THR A 159 -6.37 -8.92 -5.58
N GLY A 160 -5.55 -7.93 -5.93
CA GLY A 160 -5.51 -6.65 -5.23
C GLY A 160 -6.86 -5.89 -5.07
N SER A 161 -7.91 -6.27 -5.81
CA SER A 161 -9.29 -5.83 -5.55
C SER A 161 -9.76 -6.05 -4.11
N ASP A 162 -9.29 -7.11 -3.45
CA ASP A 162 -9.68 -7.52 -2.10
C ASP A 162 -8.71 -6.99 -1.02
N LEU A 163 -7.70 -6.20 -1.41
CA LEU A 163 -6.81 -5.56 -0.45
C LEU A 163 -7.63 -4.65 0.47
N THR A 164 -7.65 -5.00 1.75
CA THR A 164 -8.25 -4.22 2.82
C THR A 164 -7.10 -3.59 3.58
N ILE A 165 -7.03 -2.27 3.56
CA ILE A 165 -6.04 -1.52 4.34
C ILE A 165 -6.77 -1.08 5.59
N GLU A 166 -6.41 -1.68 6.71
CA GLU A 166 -7.00 -1.38 7.99
C GLU A 166 -6.42 -0.07 8.53
N PRO A 167 -7.22 0.75 9.24
CA PRO A 167 -6.68 1.85 10.01
C PRO A 167 -5.59 1.34 10.95
N GLY A 168 -4.35 1.79 10.74
CA GLY A 168 -3.17 1.45 11.54
C GLY A 168 -2.01 0.91 10.75
N GLN A 169 -2.28 0.38 9.56
CA GLN A 169 -1.26 -0.30 8.79
C GLN A 169 -0.38 0.70 8.05
N SER A 170 0.86 0.86 8.49
CA SER A 170 1.86 1.64 7.75
C SER A 170 2.56 0.82 6.65
N PHE A 171 2.41 -0.50 6.68
CA PHE A 171 3.00 -1.47 5.77
C PHE A 171 1.96 -2.46 5.32
N VAL A 172 1.89 -2.72 4.01
CA VAL A 172 1.03 -3.76 3.44
C VAL A 172 1.78 -4.56 2.39
N THR A 173 1.51 -5.86 2.34
CA THR A 173 1.97 -6.76 1.27
C THR A 173 0.76 -7.29 0.53
N PHE A 174 0.89 -7.44 -0.79
CA PHE A 174 -0.19 -7.86 -1.67
C PHE A 174 0.37 -8.43 -2.96
N LYS A 175 -0.47 -9.07 -3.78
CA LYS A 175 -0.10 -9.49 -5.13
C LYS A 175 -0.50 -8.44 -6.16
N ASP A 176 0.43 -8.11 -7.05
CA ASP A 176 0.23 -7.15 -8.14
C ASP A 176 -0.53 -7.77 -9.33
N MET A 177 -0.71 -6.99 -10.41
CA MET A 177 -1.40 -7.47 -11.62
C MET A 177 -0.69 -8.62 -12.36
N ASN A 178 0.58 -8.90 -12.03
CA ASN A 178 1.39 -9.98 -12.58
C ASN A 178 1.48 -11.20 -11.64
N ASP A 179 0.68 -11.24 -10.57
CA ASP A 179 0.73 -12.26 -9.50
C ASP A 179 2.06 -12.28 -8.72
N GLN A 180 2.84 -11.18 -8.77
CA GLN A 180 4.06 -11.02 -8.00
C GLN A 180 3.77 -10.38 -6.64
N TRP A 181 4.46 -10.84 -5.60
CA TRP A 181 4.36 -10.22 -4.27
C TRP A 181 5.03 -8.85 -4.28
N ARG A 182 4.28 -7.86 -3.84
CA ARG A 182 4.66 -6.46 -3.77
C ARG A 182 4.32 -5.91 -2.38
N TRP A 183 4.99 -4.86 -2.00
CA TRP A 183 4.73 -4.15 -0.74
C TRP A 183 4.51 -2.66 -1.01
N PHE A 184 3.80 -2.03 -0.09
CA PHE A 184 3.61 -0.59 -0.04
C PHE A 184 3.75 -0.12 1.41
N ALA A 185 4.38 1.03 1.60
CA ALA A 185 4.68 1.59 2.90
C ALA A 185 4.56 3.10 2.94
N TRP A 186 3.99 3.64 4.03
CA TRP A 186 4.24 5.02 4.45
C TRP A 186 5.49 4.99 5.34
N THR A 187 6.63 5.41 4.79
CA THR A 187 7.93 5.13 5.42
C THR A 187 8.42 6.26 6.31
N SER A 188 8.10 7.51 5.98
CA SER A 188 8.54 8.70 6.71
C SER A 188 7.58 9.88 6.48
N ASN A 189 7.78 10.98 7.20
CA ASN A 189 6.96 12.19 7.06
C ASN A 189 7.68 13.44 7.60
N LYS A 190 7.07 14.61 7.33
CA LYS A 190 7.58 15.93 7.74
C LYS A 190 7.28 16.32 9.20
N PHE A 191 6.62 15.44 9.95
CA PHE A 191 6.16 15.73 11.30
C PHE A 191 7.21 15.26 12.30
N ARG A 192 7.29 15.93 13.45
CA ARG A 192 8.24 15.54 14.49
C ARG A 192 7.96 14.10 14.96
N ASP A 193 8.95 13.25 14.82
CA ASP A 193 8.85 11.88 15.30
C ASP A 193 8.99 11.80 16.83
N ARG A 194 8.95 10.57 17.35
CA ARG A 194 9.10 10.30 18.79
C ARG A 194 10.48 9.79 19.16
N ASP A 195 11.46 9.94 18.27
CA ASP A 195 12.82 9.54 18.59
C ASP A 195 13.42 10.43 19.67
N ASN A 196 14.56 10.00 20.21
CA ASN A 196 15.26 10.69 21.28
C ASN A 196 16.75 10.80 20.92
N PRO A 197 17.21 11.95 20.40
CA PRO A 197 16.47 13.21 20.29
C PRO A 197 15.34 13.18 19.24
N PRO A 198 14.28 14.00 19.38
CA PRO A 198 13.21 14.06 18.38
C PRO A 198 13.71 14.68 17.08
N GLU A 199 13.38 14.07 15.96
CA GLU A 199 13.83 14.50 14.64
C GLU A 199 12.67 15.01 13.77
N ILE A 200 12.98 15.90 12.83
CA ILE A 200 12.06 16.43 11.81
C ILE A 200 12.78 16.39 10.48
N PHE A 201 12.19 15.72 9.48
CA PHE A 201 12.60 15.85 8.10
C PHE A 201 11.95 17.09 7.47
N GLU A 202 12.75 17.93 6.80
CA GLU A 202 12.19 19.04 6.03
C GLU A 202 11.46 18.54 4.78
N ASP A 203 10.38 19.22 4.37
CA ASP A 203 9.70 18.95 3.09
C ASP A 203 10.67 18.96 1.91
N SER A 204 11.65 19.88 1.93
CA SER A 204 12.70 19.95 0.92
C SER A 204 13.60 18.73 0.91
N ALA A 205 13.86 18.11 2.07
CA ALA A 205 14.70 16.92 2.17
C ALA A 205 14.02 15.71 1.51
N HIS A 206 12.72 15.53 1.73
CA HIS A 206 11.94 14.48 1.06
C HIS A 206 11.87 14.69 -0.45
N LYS A 207 11.61 15.93 -0.90
CA LYS A 207 11.57 16.27 -2.34
C LYS A 207 12.91 16.01 -3.03
N ASP A 208 14.01 16.44 -2.41
CA ASP A 208 15.38 16.18 -2.90
C ASP A 208 15.70 14.68 -2.96
N TYR A 209 15.26 13.91 -1.97
CA TYR A 209 15.44 12.45 -1.97
C TYR A 209 14.66 11.78 -3.12
N VAL A 210 13.41 12.19 -3.33
CA VAL A 210 12.58 11.69 -4.43
C VAL A 210 13.21 12.01 -5.79
N GLU A 211 13.66 13.25 -5.99
CA GLU A 211 14.35 13.68 -7.21
C GLU A 211 15.62 12.85 -7.46
N TYR A 212 16.43 12.62 -6.41
CA TYR A 212 17.61 11.75 -6.50
C TYR A 212 17.28 10.34 -7.00
N LEU A 213 16.18 9.74 -6.52
CA LEU A 213 15.77 8.41 -6.98
C LEU A 213 15.25 8.43 -8.42
N ASP A 214 14.48 9.46 -8.79
CA ASP A 214 13.98 9.64 -10.16
C ASP A 214 15.12 9.85 -11.18
N GLU A 215 16.24 10.47 -10.76
CA GLU A 215 17.45 10.65 -11.57
C GLU A 215 18.34 9.39 -11.67
N GLY A 216 17.88 8.25 -11.15
CA GLY A 216 18.61 6.98 -11.19
C GLY A 216 19.45 6.71 -9.94
N GLY A 217 19.11 7.36 -8.82
CA GLY A 217 19.62 7.02 -7.50
C GLY A 217 19.32 5.56 -7.11
N LYS A 218 20.06 5.06 -6.11
CA LYS A 218 19.85 3.71 -5.60
C LYS A 218 18.65 3.68 -4.65
N PHE A 219 17.62 2.91 -5.01
CA PHE A 219 16.49 2.62 -4.13
C PHE A 219 16.92 1.77 -2.90
N PRO A 220 16.30 1.99 -1.73
CA PRO A 220 16.62 1.25 -0.52
C PRO A 220 16.19 -0.21 -0.62
N GLU A 221 16.92 -1.08 0.08
CA GLU A 221 16.56 -2.48 0.22
C GLU A 221 15.44 -2.64 1.26
N LEU A 222 14.60 -3.67 1.13
CA LEU A 222 13.67 -4.04 2.18
C LEU A 222 14.31 -5.12 3.06
N TRP A 223 14.57 -4.80 4.33
CA TRP A 223 15.18 -5.68 5.33
C TRP A 223 14.15 -6.16 6.35
N LEU A 224 14.50 -7.18 7.13
CA LEU A 224 13.74 -7.56 8.32
C LEU A 224 14.41 -6.94 9.55
N TRP A 225 13.68 -6.04 10.21
CA TRP A 225 14.04 -5.50 11.53
C TRP A 225 15.41 -4.80 11.61
N HIS A 226 15.77 -4.03 10.57
CA HIS A 226 17.05 -3.33 10.44
C HIS A 226 18.29 -4.23 10.45
N GLN A 227 18.14 -5.54 10.27
CA GLN A 227 19.27 -6.48 10.33
C GLN A 227 20.00 -6.52 8.98
N PRO A 228 21.28 -6.09 8.88
CA PRO A 228 22.03 -6.21 7.64
C PRO A 228 22.10 -7.67 7.16
N GLY A 229 21.83 -7.88 5.87
CA GLY A 229 21.82 -9.22 5.27
C GLY A 229 20.49 -9.97 5.38
N THR A 230 19.45 -9.39 5.99
CA THR A 230 18.08 -9.94 6.01
C THR A 230 17.20 -9.34 4.91
N ARG A 231 17.82 -8.88 3.82
CA ARG A 231 17.12 -8.40 2.64
C ARG A 231 16.11 -9.46 2.17
N TRP A 232 14.88 -9.00 1.95
CA TRP A 232 13.77 -9.83 1.48
C TRP A 232 12.88 -9.07 0.47
N GLY A 233 13.33 -7.92 -0.01
CA GLY A 233 12.69 -7.16 -1.07
C GLY A 233 13.51 -5.94 -1.48
N GLN A 234 13.00 -5.20 -2.46
CA GLN A 234 13.67 -4.04 -3.05
C GLN A 234 12.63 -2.98 -3.41
N ALA A 235 12.84 -1.75 -2.96
CA ALA A 235 12.03 -0.63 -3.44
C ALA A 235 12.36 -0.37 -4.92
N ASP A 236 11.32 -0.08 -5.70
CA ASP A 236 11.41 0.28 -7.11
C ASP A 236 10.49 1.46 -7.46
N TRP A 237 9.81 2.02 -6.44
CA TRP A 237 8.92 3.16 -6.55
C TRP A 237 8.96 3.98 -5.25
N VAL A 238 8.97 5.30 -5.41
CA VAL A 238 8.91 6.27 -4.31
C VAL A 238 8.06 7.46 -4.74
N ASP A 239 7.29 8.02 -3.81
CA ASP A 239 6.65 9.32 -4.00
C ASP A 239 6.59 10.09 -2.67
N TYR A 240 6.42 11.40 -2.77
CA TYR A 240 6.21 12.28 -1.63
C TYR A 240 5.01 13.18 -1.89
N SER A 241 3.95 12.96 -1.13
CA SER A 241 2.70 13.72 -1.23
C SER A 241 2.20 14.05 0.17
N ASP A 242 1.64 15.24 0.32
CA ASP A 242 0.91 15.63 1.54
C ASP A 242 1.73 15.57 2.83
N GLY A 243 3.05 15.68 2.74
CA GLY A 243 3.93 15.57 3.90
C GLY A 243 4.31 14.15 4.27
N LEU A 244 3.89 13.14 3.49
CA LEU A 244 4.21 11.73 3.69
C LEU A 244 5.13 11.23 2.58
N LEU A 245 6.15 10.48 2.96
CA LEU A 245 7.01 9.74 2.06
C LEU A 245 6.50 8.30 1.96
N MET A 246 6.30 7.83 0.73
CA MET A 246 5.80 6.49 0.47
C MET A 246 6.75 5.73 -0.42
N HIS A 247 6.89 4.44 -0.15
CA HIS A 247 7.66 3.53 -0.98
C HIS A 247 6.81 2.32 -1.38
N SER A 248 7.14 1.76 -2.54
CA SER A 248 6.65 0.46 -2.97
C SER A 248 7.78 -0.30 -3.63
N GLY A 249 7.67 -1.63 -3.61
CA GLY A 249 8.70 -2.50 -4.13
C GLY A 249 8.26 -3.94 -4.23
N THR A 250 9.11 -4.78 -4.82
CA THR A 250 8.88 -6.21 -4.92
C THR A 250 9.40 -6.96 -3.69
N ILE A 251 8.79 -8.10 -3.39
CA ILE A 251 9.34 -9.09 -2.45
C ILE A 251 10.28 -10.03 -3.22
N ASP A 252 11.42 -10.35 -2.64
CA ASP A 252 12.40 -11.24 -3.26
C ASP A 252 11.86 -12.70 -3.30
N PRO A 253 12.17 -13.50 -4.35
CA PRO A 253 11.71 -14.88 -4.43
C PRO A 253 12.13 -15.74 -3.23
N GLY A 254 11.21 -16.58 -2.73
CA GLY A 254 11.44 -17.42 -1.55
C GLY A 254 11.00 -16.79 -0.23
N PHE A 255 10.51 -15.54 -0.25
CA PHE A 255 9.95 -14.85 0.92
C PHE A 255 8.42 -14.71 0.89
N GLU A 256 7.73 -15.48 0.04
CA GLU A 256 6.28 -15.41 -0.14
C GLU A 256 5.52 -15.72 1.17
N ASP A 257 6.00 -16.70 1.94
CA ASP A 257 5.42 -17.06 3.24
C ASP A 257 5.59 -15.93 4.26
N ALA A 258 6.72 -15.22 4.23
CA ALA A 258 6.96 -14.06 5.09
C ALA A 258 6.06 -12.89 4.69
N ALA A 259 5.93 -12.61 3.39
CA ALA A 259 5.04 -11.59 2.88
C ALA A 259 3.58 -11.88 3.27
N LYS A 260 3.14 -13.13 3.14
CA LYS A 260 1.81 -13.55 3.60
C LYS A 260 1.66 -13.44 5.12
N ALA A 261 2.67 -13.86 5.88
CA ALA A 261 2.62 -13.77 7.33
C ALA A 261 2.51 -12.32 7.80
N ILE A 262 3.19 -11.39 7.14
CA ILE A 262 3.13 -9.95 7.45
C ILE A 262 1.80 -9.33 6.99
N SER A 263 1.23 -9.72 5.84
CA SER A 263 -0.11 -9.22 5.43
C SER A 263 -1.19 -9.57 6.44
N ASP A 264 -1.05 -10.70 7.14
CA ASP A 264 -2.00 -11.18 8.12
C ASP A 264 -1.89 -10.41 9.47
N GLN A 265 -0.93 -9.49 9.60
CA GLN A 265 -0.68 -8.72 10.83
C GLN A 265 -1.18 -7.29 10.72
N LYS A 266 -1.77 -6.77 11.81
CA LYS A 266 -2.40 -5.45 11.85
C LYS A 266 -1.55 -4.36 12.52
N ASP A 267 -0.52 -4.75 13.29
CA ASP A 267 0.25 -3.84 14.15
C ASP A 267 1.72 -3.70 13.68
N TRP A 268 1.89 -3.47 12.38
CA TRP A 268 3.20 -3.29 11.77
C TRP A 268 3.43 -1.84 11.34
N GLY A 269 4.53 -1.31 11.86
CA GLY A 269 5.18 -0.07 11.52
C GLY A 269 6.18 -0.26 10.37
N VAL A 270 6.64 0.85 9.81
CA VAL A 270 7.85 0.88 8.98
C VAL A 270 8.83 1.84 9.61
N SER A 271 10.09 1.48 9.53
CA SER A 271 11.22 2.33 9.86
C SER A 271 12.21 2.27 8.72
N HIS A 272 13.10 3.24 8.66
CA HIS A 272 14.05 3.40 7.57
C HIS A 272 15.43 3.73 8.12
N GLY A 273 16.44 3.19 7.45
CA GLY A 273 17.84 3.44 7.73
C GLY A 273 18.39 4.37 6.66
N TYR A 274 19.02 5.46 7.08
CA TYR A 274 19.42 6.53 6.18
C TYR A 274 20.74 7.19 6.58
N HIS A 275 21.37 7.80 5.59
CA HIS A 275 22.46 8.76 5.78
C HIS A 275 21.86 10.15 5.79
N TYR A 276 22.27 11.05 6.71
CA TYR A 276 21.65 12.37 6.83
C TYR A 276 22.66 13.50 7.08
N LEU A 277 22.19 14.73 6.87
CA LEU A 277 22.82 15.97 7.30
C LEU A 277 21.77 16.86 7.97
N HIS A 278 22.10 17.38 9.15
CA HIS A 278 21.26 18.34 9.84
C HIS A 278 21.29 19.70 9.13
N SER A 279 20.12 20.31 8.92
CA SER A 279 20.02 21.74 8.69
C SER A 279 20.07 22.52 10.01
N ASP A 280 19.59 21.90 11.10
CA ASP A 280 19.65 22.42 12.47
C ASP A 280 19.78 21.28 13.48
N GLU A 281 21.02 20.99 13.88
CA GLU A 281 21.35 19.91 14.81
C GLU A 281 20.73 20.12 16.21
N LYS A 282 20.57 21.39 16.64
CA LYS A 282 20.04 21.69 17.97
C LYS A 282 18.56 21.31 18.09
N ASN A 283 17.83 21.43 16.99
CA ASN A 283 16.39 21.16 16.92
C ASN A 283 16.05 19.80 16.29
N GLY A 284 17.06 19.01 15.92
CA GLY A 284 16.91 17.71 15.28
C GLY A 284 16.36 17.81 13.85
N ILE A 285 16.65 18.91 13.14
CA ILE A 285 16.08 19.13 11.80
C ILE A 285 17.03 18.57 10.74
N ILE A 286 16.54 17.57 10.01
CA ILE A 286 17.22 16.92 8.91
C ILE A 286 16.87 17.64 7.60
N GLY A 287 17.85 18.31 7.01
CA GLY A 287 17.69 19.03 5.74
C GLY A 287 18.06 18.22 4.50
N TRP A 288 18.71 17.07 4.68
CA TRP A 288 19.12 16.17 3.60
C TRP A 288 19.28 14.75 4.13
N TYR A 289 18.82 13.75 3.38
CA TYR A 289 19.08 12.35 3.70
C TYR A 289 19.00 11.43 2.47
N ARG A 290 19.50 10.20 2.60
CA ARG A 290 19.38 9.11 1.62
C ARG A 290 19.11 7.80 2.34
N ASP A 291 17.95 7.19 2.08
CA ASP A 291 17.65 5.87 2.62
C ASP A 291 18.53 4.81 1.94
N PHE A 292 19.01 3.85 2.72
CA PHE A 292 19.68 2.65 2.21
C PHE A 292 18.89 1.38 2.52
N GLU A 293 18.00 1.42 3.53
CA GLU A 293 17.10 0.31 3.85
C GLU A 293 15.76 0.79 4.41
N LEU A 294 14.76 -0.08 4.25
CA LEU A 294 13.44 0.02 4.84
C LEU A 294 13.16 -1.30 5.56
N SER A 295 12.57 -1.23 6.74
CA SER A 295 12.27 -2.41 7.54
C SER A 295 10.84 -2.33 8.05
N PRO A 296 9.99 -3.35 7.83
CA PRO A 296 8.78 -3.47 8.60
C PRO A 296 9.13 -4.08 9.97
N LEU A 297 8.46 -3.59 11.00
CA LEU A 297 8.62 -4.07 12.36
C LEU A 297 7.34 -3.82 13.15
N PRO A 298 7.14 -4.45 14.32
CA PRO A 298 6.01 -4.13 15.18
C PRO A 298 5.96 -2.63 15.50
N MET A 299 4.77 -2.03 15.51
CA MET A 299 4.57 -0.58 15.67
C MET A 299 5.27 0.00 16.91
N ARG A 300 5.32 -0.76 18.01
CA ARG A 300 6.03 -0.38 19.24
C ARG A 300 7.53 -0.09 19.09
N ALA A 301 8.14 -0.54 17.99
CA ALA A 301 9.55 -0.34 17.69
C ALA A 301 9.76 0.63 16.51
N ALA A 302 8.70 1.05 15.82
CA ALA A 302 8.80 1.98 14.71
C ALA A 302 9.10 3.38 15.25
N ALA A 303 10.16 4.01 14.75
CA ALA A 303 10.56 5.36 15.10
C ALA A 303 9.43 6.36 14.77
N ASN A 304 8.87 6.23 13.57
CA ASN A 304 7.79 7.08 13.11
C ASN A 304 6.42 6.44 13.34
N VAL A 305 5.93 6.54 14.58
CA VAL A 305 4.58 6.05 14.97
C VAL A 305 3.44 6.72 14.19
N TRP A 306 3.72 7.87 13.56
CA TRP A 306 2.75 8.64 12.78
C TRP A 306 2.52 8.07 11.38
N THR A 307 3.23 7.00 11.01
CA THR A 307 2.99 6.28 9.75
C THR A 307 1.83 5.26 9.84
N GLY A 308 1.39 4.91 11.06
CA GLY A 308 0.25 4.02 11.25
C GLY A 308 -1.09 4.73 11.02
N ILE A 309 -1.88 4.25 10.05
CA ILE A 309 -3.19 4.81 9.63
C ILE A 309 -4.27 4.78 10.75
N ALA A 310 -3.96 4.38 12.00
CA ALA A 310 -4.96 3.98 13.02
C ALA A 310 -5.72 5.18 13.61
N MET A 311 -5.33 6.38 13.22
CA MET A 311 -5.81 7.60 13.82
C MET A 311 -6.35 8.48 12.69
N LEU A 312 -7.49 8.15 12.04
CA LEU A 312 -8.49 9.18 11.69
C LEU A 312 -9.78 8.78 10.94
N LYS A 313 -10.74 9.71 11.04
CA LYS A 313 -11.78 10.06 10.05
C LYS A 313 -11.85 11.60 9.86
N LYS A 314 -11.77 12.05 8.59
CA LYS A 314 -12.54 13.15 7.93
C LYS A 314 -11.76 14.39 7.41
N GLU A 315 -11.85 14.51 6.07
CA GLU A 315 -11.85 15.68 5.16
C GLU A 315 -10.62 16.62 5.11
N LEU A 316 -9.72 16.29 4.16
CA LEU A 316 -8.85 17.24 3.46
C LEU A 316 -9.05 17.11 1.94
N GLY A 317 -8.73 18.19 1.22
CA GLY A 317 -9.00 18.39 -0.21
C GLY A 317 -8.28 17.43 -1.17
N GLU A 318 -8.49 17.66 -2.48
CA GLU A 318 -7.90 16.88 -3.57
C GLU A 318 -6.38 17.09 -3.68
N MET A 319 -5.61 16.37 -2.87
CA MET A 319 -4.20 16.14 -3.11
C MET A 319 -3.94 14.64 -3.30
N GLY A 320 -3.18 14.28 -4.33
CA GLY A 320 -2.98 12.89 -4.75
C GLY A 320 -1.54 12.70 -5.20
N PHE A 321 -1.18 11.46 -5.50
CA PHE A 321 0.18 11.13 -5.94
C PHE A 321 0.58 11.95 -7.16
N ASN A 322 1.90 12.15 -7.34
CA ASN A 322 2.41 12.78 -8.55
C ASN A 322 1.84 12.04 -9.78
N LYS A 323 1.33 12.77 -10.77
CA LYS A 323 0.57 12.20 -11.88
C LYS A 323 1.30 11.04 -12.57
N ASP A 324 2.59 11.20 -12.88
CA ASP A 324 3.36 10.19 -13.63
C ASP A 324 3.63 8.96 -12.75
N LYS A 325 3.85 9.18 -11.45
CA LYS A 325 4.06 8.13 -10.45
C LYS A 325 2.78 7.37 -10.14
N ARG A 326 1.67 8.09 -10.09
CA ARG A 326 0.33 7.55 -9.98
C ARG A 326 0.02 6.65 -11.17
N GLU A 327 0.20 7.13 -12.40
CA GLU A 327 -0.01 6.34 -13.61
C GLU A 327 0.83 5.06 -13.61
N THR A 328 2.10 5.16 -13.19
CA THR A 328 3.00 4.02 -13.02
C THR A 328 2.45 3.01 -12.00
N LEU A 329 2.05 3.49 -10.81
CA LEU A 329 1.53 2.64 -9.75
C LEU A 329 0.19 2.00 -10.16
N VAL A 330 -0.70 2.76 -10.80
CA VAL A 330 -1.97 2.26 -11.37
C VAL A 330 -1.70 1.16 -12.39
N GLY A 331 -0.66 1.29 -13.23
CA GLY A 331 -0.24 0.26 -14.15
C GLY A 331 0.26 -1.03 -13.47
N MET A 332 0.79 -0.92 -12.25
CA MET A 332 1.29 -2.06 -11.47
C MET A 332 0.19 -2.76 -10.67
N ILE A 333 -0.67 -2.00 -10.01
CA ILE A 333 -1.57 -2.51 -8.95
C ILE A 333 -3.06 -2.22 -9.22
N GLY A 334 -3.38 -1.40 -10.23
CA GLY A 334 -4.74 -1.03 -10.59
C GLY A 334 -5.26 0.22 -9.85
N GLU A 335 -6.19 0.92 -10.51
CA GLU A 335 -6.77 2.19 -10.05
C GLU A 335 -7.45 2.09 -8.68
N ASP A 336 -8.22 1.01 -8.46
CA ASP A 336 -8.99 0.83 -7.22
C ASP A 336 -8.10 0.76 -5.98
N ILE A 337 -6.88 0.22 -6.09
CA ILE A 337 -5.95 0.12 -4.98
C ILE A 337 -5.23 1.44 -4.76
N VAL A 338 -4.78 2.09 -5.83
CA VAL A 338 -4.13 3.41 -5.75
C VAL A 338 -5.06 4.41 -5.10
N ALA A 339 -6.34 4.43 -5.49
CA ALA A 339 -7.33 5.31 -4.87
C ALA A 339 -7.51 5.05 -3.36
N LYS A 340 -7.39 3.80 -2.89
CA LYS A 340 -7.40 3.48 -1.46
C LYS A 340 -6.16 4.03 -0.74
N PHE A 341 -4.97 3.93 -1.35
CA PHE A 341 -3.75 4.51 -0.78
C PHE A 341 -3.81 6.05 -0.69
N GLU A 342 -4.30 6.70 -1.74
CA GLU A 342 -4.51 8.16 -1.75
C GLU A 342 -5.52 8.58 -0.67
N GLY A 343 -6.63 7.85 -0.54
CA GLY A 343 -7.64 8.09 0.51
C GLY A 343 -7.06 8.01 1.92
N ASN A 344 -6.28 6.96 2.20
CA ASN A 344 -5.66 6.77 3.51
C ASN A 344 -4.60 7.83 3.82
N SER A 345 -3.86 8.31 2.82
CA SER A 345 -2.84 9.36 3.00
C SER A 345 -3.48 10.68 3.43
N LYS A 346 -4.61 11.06 2.80
CA LYS A 346 -5.38 12.26 3.18
C LYS A 346 -5.91 12.19 4.60
N ASP A 347 -6.47 11.04 4.97
CA ASP A 347 -6.99 10.82 6.32
C ASP A 347 -5.85 10.91 7.35
N LEU A 348 -4.65 10.41 7.06
CA LEU A 348 -3.52 10.50 8.01
C LEU A 348 -3.06 11.95 8.26
N VAL A 349 -2.93 12.75 7.21
CA VAL A 349 -2.42 14.14 7.31
C VAL A 349 -3.36 15.03 8.12
N ALA A 350 -4.67 14.86 7.93
CA ALA A 350 -5.68 15.60 8.69
C ALA A 350 -5.54 15.37 10.21
N GLU A 351 -4.96 14.25 10.63
CA GLU A 351 -4.87 13.91 12.05
C GLU A 351 -3.73 14.62 12.68
N LEU A 352 -2.59 14.58 12.01
CA LEU A 352 -1.37 15.17 12.51
C LEU A 352 -1.57 16.66 12.67
N ASP A 353 -2.31 17.28 11.75
CA ASP A 353 -2.81 18.64 11.88
C ASP A 353 -3.75 18.80 13.09
N ARG A 354 -4.75 17.92 13.27
CA ARG A 354 -5.70 17.98 14.40
C ARG A 354 -5.03 17.79 15.76
N LEU A 355 -4.02 16.94 15.84
CA LEU A 355 -3.23 16.66 17.04
C LEU A 355 -2.23 17.78 17.34
N GLY A 356 -2.03 18.73 16.42
CA GLY A 356 -1.08 19.81 16.56
C GLY A 356 0.36 19.31 16.62
N VAL A 357 0.66 18.21 15.92
CA VAL A 357 2.03 17.70 15.84
C VAL A 357 2.87 18.74 15.11
N GLU A 358 3.99 19.14 15.72
CA GLU A 358 4.90 20.09 15.12
C GLU A 358 5.36 19.59 13.74
N TYR A 359 5.18 20.42 12.73
CA TYR A 359 5.75 20.22 11.40
C TYR A 359 6.40 21.51 10.92
N LYS A 360 7.38 21.38 10.03
CA LYS A 360 8.06 22.54 9.42
C LYS A 360 7.51 22.76 8.01
N GLY A 361 6.50 23.63 7.89
CA GLY A 361 5.85 23.96 6.60
C GLY A 361 6.09 25.42 6.17
N LEU A 362 6.75 25.58 5.03
CA LEU A 362 6.74 26.73 4.08
C LEU A 362 6.35 28.13 4.60
N ASP A 363 7.16 28.73 5.48
CA ASP A 363 7.26 30.19 5.68
C ASP A 363 8.55 30.76 5.05
N LEU A 364 8.90 30.29 3.85
CA LEU A 364 10.07 30.79 3.11
C LEU A 364 9.60 31.46 1.82
N PHE A 365 9.62 32.80 1.84
CA PHE A 365 9.23 33.77 0.82
C PHE A 365 7.80 34.34 0.90
N ASP A 366 7.51 35.09 1.97
CA ASP A 366 6.85 36.38 1.80
C ASP A 366 7.44 37.42 2.76
N GLY A 367 8.52 38.06 2.30
CA GLY A 367 9.03 39.25 2.92
C GLY A 367 8.09 40.42 2.65
N LYS A 368 7.12 40.63 3.55
CA LYS A 368 6.51 41.94 3.77
C LYS A 368 5.76 42.03 5.10
N GLU A 369 6.40 42.69 6.07
CA GLU A 369 5.68 43.34 7.16
C GLU A 369 4.87 44.50 6.57
N ASP A 370 3.56 44.32 6.39
CA ASP A 370 2.61 45.42 6.28
C ASP A 370 1.38 45.04 7.11
N GLY A 371 1.20 45.70 8.27
CA GLY A 371 0.10 45.44 9.18
C GLY A 371 -1.27 45.78 8.58
N ALA A 372 -2.25 44.91 8.81
CA ALA A 372 -3.66 45.20 8.57
C ALA A 372 -4.58 44.36 9.48
N ASP A 373 -5.62 45.01 9.99
CA ASP A 373 -6.68 44.50 10.86
C ASP A 373 -7.30 43.19 10.35
N THR A 374 -7.32 42.16 11.20
CA THR A 374 -8.17 40.98 11.03
C THR A 374 -9.64 41.33 11.23
N PRO A 375 -10.53 41.11 10.24
CA PRO A 375 -11.97 41.16 10.48
C PRO A 375 -12.41 39.87 11.16
N THR A 376 -12.72 39.93 12.45
CA THR A 376 -13.41 38.87 13.19
C THR A 376 -14.87 38.81 12.76
N GLY A 377 -15.15 38.15 11.65
CA GLY A 377 -16.49 37.67 11.28
C GLY A 377 -16.59 36.18 11.54
N ALA A 378 -17.38 35.76 12.52
CA ALA A 378 -17.65 34.34 12.76
C ALA A 378 -18.38 33.76 11.54
N ILE A 379 -17.76 32.78 10.87
CA ILE A 379 -18.40 32.02 9.80
C ILE A 379 -19.43 31.09 10.44
N ASP A 380 -20.69 31.18 10.01
CA ASP A 380 -21.73 30.24 10.39
C ASP A 380 -21.59 28.96 9.57
N TYR A 381 -20.83 28.01 10.11
CA TYR A 381 -20.57 26.72 9.49
C TYR A 381 -21.84 25.89 9.23
N LYS A 382 -22.94 26.17 9.94
CA LYS A 382 -24.21 25.48 9.71
C LYS A 382 -24.85 25.94 8.41
N GLN A 383 -24.83 27.24 8.16
CA GLN A 383 -25.35 27.80 6.90
C GLN A 383 -24.53 27.33 5.70
N LEU A 384 -23.19 27.29 5.84
CA LEU A 384 -22.31 26.78 4.78
C LEU A 384 -22.57 25.30 4.47
N GLY A 385 -22.82 24.48 5.49
CA GLY A 385 -23.18 23.06 5.32
C GLY A 385 -24.54 22.87 4.64
N GLU A 386 -25.54 23.70 4.95
CA GLU A 386 -26.86 23.62 4.33
C GLU A 386 -26.84 24.07 2.86
N GLU A 387 -26.02 25.06 2.51
CA GLU A 387 -25.84 25.52 1.12
C GLU A 387 -25.05 24.53 0.28
N ALA A 388 -23.98 23.92 0.83
CA ALA A 388 -23.23 22.87 0.17
C ALA A 388 -24.08 21.60 -0.09
N ALA A 389 -24.90 21.18 0.89
CA ALA A 389 -25.81 20.05 0.73
C ALA A 389 -26.87 20.31 -0.36
N LYS A 390 -27.39 21.54 -0.46
CA LYS A 390 -28.30 21.94 -1.54
C LYS A 390 -27.62 21.94 -2.91
N ALA A 391 -26.38 22.44 -3.00
CA ALA A 391 -25.64 22.46 -4.25
C ALA A 391 -25.32 21.05 -4.74
N LEU A 392 -24.92 20.15 -3.84
CA LEU A 392 -24.62 18.75 -4.15
C LEU A 392 -25.87 17.98 -4.60
N ALA A 393 -27.01 18.21 -3.93
CA ALA A 393 -28.29 17.60 -4.30
C ALA A 393 -28.87 18.12 -5.62
N ALA A 394 -28.40 19.28 -6.11
CA ALA A 394 -28.84 19.87 -7.38
C ALA A 394 -28.04 19.40 -8.59
N LEU A 395 -26.99 18.58 -8.41
CA LEU A 395 -26.17 18.07 -9.51
C LEU A 395 -26.90 16.94 -10.26
N PRO A 396 -27.08 17.02 -11.60
CA PRO A 396 -27.72 15.97 -12.39
C PRO A 396 -27.05 14.59 -12.26
N ALA A 397 -25.74 14.57 -11.99
CA ALA A 397 -24.99 13.34 -11.76
C ALA A 397 -25.43 12.61 -10.48
N PHE A 398 -25.87 13.35 -9.45
CA PHE A 398 -26.35 12.76 -8.20
C PHE A 398 -27.72 12.10 -8.40
N THR A 399 -28.61 12.71 -9.20
CA THR A 399 -29.89 12.13 -9.59
C THR A 399 -29.71 10.83 -10.39
N ALA A 400 -28.79 10.83 -11.37
CA ALA A 400 -28.48 9.64 -12.16
C ALA A 400 -27.90 8.51 -11.29
N LEU A 401 -27.10 8.84 -10.27
CA LEU A 401 -26.58 7.86 -9.32
C LEU A 401 -27.70 7.27 -8.44
N THR A 402 -28.63 8.10 -7.94
CA THR A 402 -29.77 7.63 -7.14
C THR A 402 -30.69 6.71 -7.95
N GLU A 403 -30.97 7.05 -9.22
CA GLU A 403 -31.76 6.20 -10.11
C GLU A 403 -31.05 4.87 -10.42
N GLY A 404 -29.72 4.89 -10.58
CA GLY A 404 -28.92 3.68 -10.74
C GLY A 404 -28.97 2.77 -9.53
N VAL A 405 -28.93 3.33 -8.31
CA VAL A 405 -29.03 2.56 -7.06
C VAL A 405 -30.41 1.90 -6.91
N ASP A 406 -31.48 2.61 -7.28
CA ASP A 406 -32.84 2.04 -7.22
C ASP A 406 -33.02 0.90 -8.24
N SER A 407 -32.48 1.05 -9.46
CA SER A 407 -32.48 -0.03 -10.46
C SER A 407 -31.73 -1.27 -9.97
N ILE A 408 -30.56 -1.10 -9.34
CA ILE A 408 -29.79 -2.22 -8.77
C ILE A 408 -30.57 -2.89 -7.63
N LYS A 409 -31.25 -2.10 -6.80
CA LYS A 409 -32.08 -2.63 -5.71
C LYS A 409 -33.22 -3.50 -6.24
N GLU A 410 -33.88 -3.09 -7.32
CA GLU A 410 -34.91 -3.90 -7.98
C GLU A 410 -34.34 -5.22 -8.52
N GLU A 411 -33.19 -5.18 -9.20
CA GLU A 411 -32.52 -6.39 -9.70
C GLU A 411 -32.14 -7.35 -8.58
N VAL A 412 -31.56 -6.86 -7.49
CA VAL A 412 -31.19 -7.66 -6.30
C VAL A 412 -32.44 -8.31 -5.69
N THR A 413 -33.55 -7.56 -5.62
CA THR A 413 -34.82 -8.09 -5.10
C THR A 413 -35.36 -9.20 -6.02
N GLY A 414 -35.23 -9.04 -7.34
CA GLY A 414 -35.58 -10.05 -8.33
C GLY A 414 -34.71 -11.32 -8.26
N VAL A 415 -33.40 -11.17 -8.04
CA VAL A 415 -32.48 -12.30 -7.83
C VAL A 415 -32.84 -13.06 -6.56
N LYS A 416 -33.11 -12.36 -5.46
CA LYS A 416 -33.53 -12.98 -4.20
C LYS A 416 -34.82 -13.78 -4.37
N ALA A 417 -35.82 -13.24 -5.06
CA ALA A 417 -37.06 -13.96 -5.34
C ALA A 417 -36.85 -15.24 -6.17
N ARG A 418 -35.90 -15.23 -7.11
CA ARG A 418 -35.52 -16.43 -7.88
C ARG A 418 -34.79 -17.45 -7.03
N LEU A 419 -33.94 -17.01 -6.10
CA LEU A 419 -33.24 -17.87 -5.15
C LEU A 419 -34.25 -18.58 -4.23
N ASP A 420 -35.19 -17.84 -3.64
CA ASP A 420 -36.24 -18.38 -2.77
C ASP A 420 -37.14 -19.38 -3.51
N LEU A 421 -37.36 -19.17 -4.83
CA LEU A 421 -38.10 -20.11 -5.67
C LEU A 421 -37.31 -21.40 -5.91
N LEU A 422 -36.01 -21.29 -6.22
CA LEU A 422 -35.14 -22.45 -6.43
C LEU A 422 -35.03 -23.31 -5.17
N GLU A 423 -34.83 -22.68 -4.01
CA GLU A 423 -34.75 -23.36 -2.71
C GLU A 423 -36.02 -24.18 -2.43
N LYS A 424 -37.21 -23.59 -2.66
CA LYS A 424 -38.49 -24.32 -2.54
C LYS A 424 -38.60 -25.48 -3.51
N THR A 425 -38.18 -25.30 -4.77
CA THR A 425 -38.27 -26.39 -5.77
C THR A 425 -37.34 -27.56 -5.45
N ASP A 426 -36.21 -27.30 -4.81
CA ASP A 426 -35.27 -28.34 -4.46
C ASP A 426 -35.70 -29.09 -3.20
N ASP A 427 -36.26 -28.40 -2.20
CA ASP A 427 -36.91 -29.05 -1.05
C ASP A 427 -38.08 -29.93 -1.48
N GLU A 428 -38.91 -29.49 -2.44
CA GLU A 428 -39.99 -30.30 -2.98
C GLU A 428 -39.48 -31.52 -3.75
N LYS A 429 -38.40 -31.38 -4.54
CA LYS A 429 -37.76 -32.50 -5.23
C LYS A 429 -37.11 -33.48 -4.25
N ILE A 430 -36.50 -32.98 -3.19
CA ILE A 430 -35.88 -33.79 -2.13
C ILE A 430 -36.99 -34.51 -1.35
N ALA A 431 -38.05 -33.82 -0.96
CA ALA A 431 -39.21 -34.42 -0.30
C ALA A 431 -39.88 -35.48 -1.18
N ALA A 432 -40.01 -35.25 -2.49
CA ALA A 432 -40.56 -36.23 -3.42
C ALA A 432 -39.65 -37.47 -3.60
N LYS A 433 -38.32 -37.30 -3.50
CA LYS A 433 -37.36 -38.43 -3.51
C LYS A 433 -37.28 -39.17 -2.17
N MET A 434 -37.48 -38.45 -1.07
CA MET A 434 -37.47 -38.98 0.31
C MET A 434 -38.83 -39.58 0.71
N ALA A 435 -39.91 -39.23 0.02
CA ALA A 435 -41.23 -39.80 0.25
C ALA A 435 -41.15 -41.32 0.03
N PRO A 436 -41.51 -42.14 1.03
CA PRO A 436 -41.43 -43.57 0.90
C PRO A 436 -42.35 -43.99 -0.25
N GLN A 437 -41.77 -44.61 -1.29
CA GLN A 437 -42.51 -45.19 -2.40
C GLN A 437 -43.24 -46.45 -1.93
N VAL A 438 -44.21 -46.28 -1.03
CA VAL A 438 -45.16 -47.33 -0.69
C VAL A 438 -46.08 -47.45 -1.90
N LYS A 439 -45.82 -48.45 -2.75
CA LYS A 439 -46.80 -48.90 -3.74
C LYS A 439 -48.03 -49.38 -2.97
N VAL A 440 -49.01 -48.48 -2.80
CA VAL A 440 -50.33 -48.80 -2.27
C VAL A 440 -51.06 -49.59 -3.36
N GLY A 441 -50.75 -50.88 -3.41
CA GLY A 441 -51.23 -51.80 -4.42
C GLY A 441 -50.94 -53.25 -4.05
N SER A 442 -51.01 -53.60 -2.76
CA SER A 442 -51.18 -54.98 -2.31
C SER A 442 -51.56 -55.00 -0.83
N THR A 443 -52.79 -54.61 -0.53
CA THR A 443 -53.43 -54.89 0.76
C THR A 443 -53.72 -56.39 0.84
N ASN A 444 -52.74 -57.20 1.27
CA ASN A 444 -52.97 -58.47 1.99
C ASN A 444 -51.72 -59.17 2.55
N GLY A 445 -50.58 -58.48 2.69
CA GLY A 445 -49.41 -59.03 3.37
C GLY A 445 -49.01 -58.17 4.55
N GLY A 446 -49.50 -58.47 5.75
CA GLY A 446 -49.02 -57.81 6.97
C GLY A 446 -47.54 -58.09 7.17
N TYR A 447 -46.70 -57.06 7.04
CA TYR A 447 -45.30 -57.15 7.43
C TYR A 447 -45.23 -57.28 8.95
N LYS A 448 -45.07 -58.51 9.44
CA LYS A 448 -44.54 -58.77 10.78
C LYS A 448 -43.03 -58.55 10.73
N ALA A 449 -42.51 -57.75 11.66
CA ALA A 449 -41.07 -57.72 11.93
C ALA A 449 -40.58 -59.15 12.19
N SER A 450 -39.41 -59.50 11.64
CA SER A 450 -38.88 -60.87 11.70
C SER A 450 -38.73 -61.31 13.16
N SER A 451 -39.52 -62.30 13.56
CA SER A 451 -39.40 -63.01 14.83
C SER A 451 -38.24 -64.01 14.80
N SER A 452 -37.08 -63.65 14.25
CA SER A 452 -35.88 -64.47 14.45
C SER A 452 -35.43 -64.31 15.90
N GLY A 453 -34.97 -65.42 16.49
CA GLY A 453 -34.51 -65.44 17.88
C GLY A 453 -33.37 -64.47 18.17
N ASP A 454 -32.69 -63.99 17.13
CA ASP A 454 -31.57 -63.05 17.21
C ASP A 454 -31.98 -61.63 17.67
N ASN A 455 -33.27 -61.29 17.62
CA ASN A 455 -33.78 -59.97 18.03
C ASN A 455 -34.51 -59.98 19.38
N ILE A 456 -34.49 -61.10 20.12
CA ILE A 456 -35.08 -61.19 21.46
C ILE A 456 -33.98 -60.91 22.49
N VAL A 457 -33.99 -59.70 23.05
CA VAL A 457 -33.16 -59.35 24.21
C VAL A 457 -33.86 -59.88 25.46
N ASP A 458 -33.33 -60.97 26.05
CA ASP A 458 -33.81 -61.49 27.33
C ASP A 458 -33.58 -60.44 28.42
N LYS A 459 -34.65 -60.11 29.16
CA LYS A 459 -34.66 -59.03 30.16
C LYS A 459 -33.80 -59.27 31.40
N ASP A 460 -33.28 -60.48 31.57
CA ASP A 460 -32.52 -60.89 32.77
C ASP A 460 -31.16 -61.54 32.44
N GLY A 461 -30.63 -61.34 31.22
CA GLY A 461 -29.35 -61.94 30.78
C GLY A 461 -28.22 -60.92 30.67
N ASP A 462 -27.10 -61.21 31.35
CA ASP A 462 -25.86 -60.43 31.43
C ASP A 462 -25.52 -59.60 30.19
N ALA A 463 -25.45 -58.28 30.38
CA ALA A 463 -24.93 -57.37 29.39
C ALA A 463 -23.45 -57.67 29.08
N ALA A 464 -23.16 -57.71 27.79
CA ALA A 464 -21.84 -57.61 27.18
C ALA A 464 -20.86 -58.77 27.47
N LYS A 465 -20.86 -59.77 26.57
CA LYS A 465 -19.61 -60.44 26.19
C LYS A 465 -19.47 -60.49 24.67
N GLU A 466 -18.40 -59.84 24.21
CA GLU A 466 -17.56 -60.23 23.08
C GLU A 466 -18.32 -60.62 21.80
N GLY A 467 -18.83 -59.60 21.12
CA GLY A 467 -19.22 -59.68 19.71
C GLY A 467 -18.29 -58.82 18.85
N PRO A 468 -18.18 -59.08 17.53
CA PRO A 468 -17.23 -58.42 16.62
C PRO A 468 -17.37 -56.89 16.53
N ALA A 469 -18.48 -56.32 17.01
CA ALA A 469 -18.66 -54.88 17.13
C ALA A 469 -17.84 -54.25 18.28
N TYR A 470 -17.49 -55.03 19.31
CA TYR A 470 -16.66 -54.59 20.43
C TYR A 470 -15.19 -54.49 20.02
N ASP A 471 -14.71 -55.42 19.18
CA ASP A 471 -13.35 -55.40 18.65
C ASP A 471 -13.13 -54.23 17.70
N PHE A 472 -14.11 -53.91 16.85
CA PHE A 472 -14.05 -52.74 15.97
C PHE A 472 -13.92 -51.42 16.75
N PHE A 473 -14.64 -51.27 17.86
CA PHE A 473 -14.56 -50.04 18.66
C PHE A 473 -13.21 -49.90 19.37
N ASN A 474 -12.61 -51.00 19.85
CA ASN A 474 -11.29 -50.96 20.47
C ASN A 474 -10.18 -50.70 19.46
N GLU A 475 -10.27 -51.26 18.24
CA GLU A 475 -9.30 -51.02 17.17
C GLU A 475 -9.29 -49.55 16.70
N VAL A 476 -10.47 -48.92 16.62
CA VAL A 476 -10.60 -47.50 16.29
C VAL A 476 -10.05 -46.62 17.42
N VAL A 477 -10.26 -46.98 18.69
CA VAL A 477 -9.76 -46.21 19.83
C VAL A 477 -8.23 -46.31 19.94
N GLU A 478 -7.63 -47.48 19.68
CA GLU A 478 -6.16 -47.64 19.66
C GLU A 478 -5.49 -46.88 18.52
N GLN A 479 -6.10 -46.78 17.33
CA GLN A 479 -5.55 -46.00 16.21
C GLN A 479 -5.55 -44.49 16.48
N VAL A 480 -6.51 -43.99 17.25
CA VAL A 480 -6.64 -42.55 17.54
C VAL A 480 -5.76 -42.13 18.74
N ALA A 481 -5.45 -43.04 19.66
CA ALA A 481 -4.74 -42.69 20.89
C ALA A 481 -3.23 -42.43 20.71
N GLY A 482 -2.56 -43.04 19.72
CA GLY A 482 -1.12 -42.88 19.48
C GLY A 482 -0.21 -43.33 20.65
N PRO A 483 1.05 -43.76 20.40
CA PRO A 483 1.92 -44.17 21.49
C PRO A 483 2.33 -42.96 22.32
N ALA A 484 1.98 -42.97 23.61
CA ALA A 484 2.48 -42.01 24.58
C ALA A 484 4.02 -42.13 24.67
N THR A 485 4.72 -41.17 24.05
CA THR A 485 6.17 -41.04 24.18
C THR A 485 6.50 -40.48 25.57
N GLY A 486 6.91 -41.36 26.47
CA GLY A 486 7.55 -40.98 27.72
C GLY A 486 9.06 -40.82 27.53
N THR A 487 9.53 -39.57 27.56
CA THR A 487 10.71 -39.06 28.30
C THR A 487 10.70 -37.54 28.25
#